data_AF-A0AAC8ZWA9-F1
#
_entry.id   AF-A0AAC8ZWA9-F1
#
_cell.length_a   1.000
_cell.length_b   1.000
_cell.length_c   1.000
_cell.angle_alpha   90.00
_cell.angle_beta   90.00
_cell.angle_gamma   90.00
#
_symmetry.space_group_name_H-M   'P 1'
#
loop_
_entity.id
_entity.type
_entity.pdbx_description
1 polymer ?
#
loop_
_entity_poly.entity_id
_entity_poly.type
_entity_poly.pdbx_seq_one_letter_code
_entity_poly.pdbx_strand_id
1 'polypeptide(L)'
;MSYLTGPRLTFTGKFIADVSTVNNHDYAYKDDKRYTAEDYAGWKIGYWNPYGTGVWRLTDCKVTGAVTADGRPVAADPVLGLAVTDADDRPPAKMVDLDTDQQMVSAIWGLLVRLTGVNGLELLRGDFDVASFTDLWARNWSPGKAFEHPPHPPAYFGASFQSVLKDLAWGDVSASAFLTALKEAAADGLLSIKFNVTGYNAGYGVNPPDHIRYLPNPPDFTTGVLTGSIGVARKDEPRFFTLGRRIQPVTSDGNAGSPVPFYYATAAVDEAAGRLSVDLGNSIPFREWRGAMVDQPLQVGYFGGAQGFVKLADVAPGNEWYETTAGIVDIALTGDQLAAVGSNPLAVYSPTLNTILGQESPDGRVVKADEFVFRMSPGDSTPVTLWATKFGKPLEGAEIAVALDPSGLSGYGGSPAVGVPEAALTFPDTLTTDAAGKAELVLTGGDPGEPRKADDIDGQVYGVRPAFADATPLSYYDPFDFISVLLWSPYAVPEKPTWEQDIEPILFQYANLYPVMLPVLDMSDYDSVRKHLYSLQVAMSLPVEDPNYMPVVRDLSPAKREAVLKWAADPVRGEVTAPKPPRSTAVSPEVQEALSWLATKPIRPPFLRK
;
A
#
# COMPACT_ATOMS: atom_id res chain seq x y z
N MET A 1 -7.49 7.08 19.54
CA MET A 1 -6.80 7.26 18.26
C MET A 1 -6.25 5.91 17.86
N SER A 2 -6.95 5.28 16.92
CA SER A 2 -6.58 4.12 16.12
C SER A 2 -5.19 3.57 16.42
N TYR A 3 -5.16 2.40 17.07
CA TYR A 3 -4.01 1.61 17.54
C TYR A 3 -2.98 2.30 18.44
N LEU A 4 -2.85 3.63 18.50
CA LEU A 4 -1.85 4.31 19.32
C LEU A 4 -2.29 4.54 20.76
N THR A 5 -3.58 4.72 21.01
CA THR A 5 -4.13 4.81 22.37
C THR A 5 -4.47 3.43 22.91
N GLY A 6 -4.08 3.15 24.16
CA GLY A 6 -4.43 1.89 24.82
C GLY A 6 -5.93 1.73 25.07
N PRO A 7 -6.44 0.50 25.33
CA PRO A 7 -5.68 -0.75 25.32
C PRO A 7 -5.30 -1.17 23.90
N ARG A 8 -4.09 -1.72 23.75
CA ARG A 8 -3.60 -2.25 22.47
C ARG A 8 -2.67 -3.44 22.68
N LEU A 9 -2.66 -4.36 21.73
CA LEU A 9 -1.71 -5.47 21.66
C LEU A 9 -0.68 -5.23 20.56
N THR A 10 0.46 -5.89 20.67
CA THR A 10 1.52 -5.99 19.66
C THR A 10 1.56 -7.42 19.16
N PHE A 11 1.74 -7.61 17.86
CA PHE A 11 2.00 -8.92 17.28
C PHE A 11 3.18 -8.88 16.31
N THR A 12 3.92 -9.99 16.25
CA THR A 12 5.08 -10.16 15.36
C THR A 12 5.04 -11.54 14.73
N GLY A 13 5.47 -11.63 13.48
CA GLY A 13 5.68 -12.89 12.77
C GLY A 13 6.16 -12.65 11.34
N LYS A 14 5.64 -13.47 10.42
CA LYS A 14 5.93 -13.41 9.00
C LYS A 14 4.66 -13.13 8.21
N PHE A 15 4.84 -12.73 6.96
CA PHE A 15 3.78 -12.72 5.97
C PHE A 15 4.23 -13.46 4.70
N ILE A 16 3.26 -13.96 3.94
CA ILE A 16 3.45 -14.40 2.56
C ILE A 16 2.79 -13.37 1.65
N ALA A 17 3.46 -12.98 0.57
CA ALA A 17 2.92 -12.15 -0.51
C ALA A 17 3.28 -12.75 -1.86
N ASP A 18 2.54 -13.76 -2.31
CA ASP A 18 2.80 -14.51 -3.53
C ASP A 18 2.23 -13.81 -4.77
N VAL A 19 2.64 -12.56 -5.03
CA VAL A 19 2.10 -11.73 -6.11
C VAL A 19 2.59 -12.18 -7.48
N SER A 20 1.68 -12.22 -8.48
CA SER A 20 2.11 -12.30 -9.88
C SER A 20 2.80 -10.99 -10.25
N THR A 21 3.86 -11.08 -11.04
CA THR A 21 4.66 -9.92 -11.45
C THR A 21 4.71 -9.77 -12.95
N VAL A 22 4.02 -10.66 -13.69
CA VAL A 22 3.93 -10.59 -15.14
C VAL A 22 3.18 -9.33 -15.55
N ASN A 23 2.14 -8.98 -14.81
CA ASN A 23 1.34 -7.77 -15.04
C ASN A 23 2.05 -6.47 -14.66
N ASN A 24 3.27 -6.48 -14.10
CA ASN A 24 3.98 -5.25 -13.71
C ASN A 24 4.64 -4.51 -14.87
N HIS A 25 4.55 -5.05 -16.09
CA HIS A 25 5.11 -4.42 -17.28
C HIS A 25 4.14 -4.45 -18.46
N ASP A 26 4.11 -3.34 -19.18
CA ASP A 26 3.36 -3.11 -20.41
C ASP A 26 3.53 -4.22 -21.46
N TYR A 27 4.74 -4.76 -21.58
CA TYR A 27 5.04 -5.78 -22.58
C TYR A 27 4.23 -7.06 -22.42
N ALA A 28 3.62 -7.32 -21.25
CA ALA A 28 2.88 -8.53 -20.96
C ALA A 28 1.40 -8.46 -21.37
N TYR A 29 0.89 -7.25 -21.64
CA TYR A 29 -0.50 -7.02 -22.04
C TYR A 29 -0.74 -7.25 -23.53
N LYS A 30 0.33 -7.37 -24.32
CA LYS A 30 0.30 -7.49 -25.78
C LYS A 30 -0.18 -8.86 -26.23
N ASP A 31 -1.12 -8.89 -27.17
CA ASP A 31 -1.78 -10.09 -27.71
C ASP A 31 -0.85 -11.08 -28.45
N ASP A 32 0.42 -10.73 -28.70
CA ASP A 32 1.35 -11.56 -29.45
C ASP A 32 2.20 -12.50 -28.57
N LYS A 33 2.07 -12.40 -27.25
CA LYS A 33 2.86 -13.20 -26.30
C LYS A 33 2.11 -14.42 -25.82
N ARG A 34 2.23 -15.55 -26.52
CA ARG A 34 1.81 -16.85 -25.97
C ARG A 34 3.02 -17.61 -25.42
N TYR A 35 3.07 -17.76 -24.10
CA TYR A 35 4.08 -18.60 -23.45
C TYR A 35 3.86 -20.07 -23.87
N THR A 36 4.93 -20.68 -24.39
CA THR A 36 4.96 -22.09 -24.81
C THR A 36 5.28 -22.99 -23.62
N ALA A 37 4.98 -24.29 -23.71
CA ALA A 37 5.37 -25.25 -22.69
C ALA A 37 6.89 -25.24 -22.38
N GLU A 38 7.72 -24.89 -23.38
CA GLU A 38 9.16 -24.69 -23.18
C GLU A 38 9.46 -23.45 -22.32
N ASP A 39 8.72 -22.36 -22.50
CA ASP A 39 8.85 -21.17 -21.65
C ASP A 39 8.53 -21.49 -20.20
N TYR A 40 7.48 -22.29 -19.96
CA TYR A 40 7.11 -22.78 -18.63
C TYR A 40 8.23 -23.63 -18.02
N ALA A 41 8.73 -24.61 -18.78
CA ALA A 41 9.79 -25.50 -18.33
C ALA A 41 11.11 -24.76 -18.05
N GLY A 42 11.40 -23.71 -18.82
CA GLY A 42 12.62 -22.91 -18.72
C GLY A 42 12.53 -21.69 -17.81
N TRP A 43 11.38 -21.43 -17.15
CA TRP A 43 11.14 -20.20 -16.36
C TRP A 43 11.38 -18.91 -17.18
N LYS A 44 11.10 -18.95 -18.48
CA LYS A 44 11.21 -17.81 -19.41
C LYS A 44 9.90 -17.02 -19.50
N ILE A 45 9.17 -16.96 -18.40
CA ILE A 45 7.84 -16.34 -18.30
C ILE A 45 7.93 -15.12 -17.40
N GLY A 46 7.45 -13.98 -17.91
CA GLY A 46 7.32 -12.72 -17.17
C GLY A 46 8.52 -12.31 -16.32
N TYR A 47 8.22 -11.75 -15.14
CA TYR A 47 9.21 -11.15 -14.23
C TYR A 47 9.59 -12.11 -13.08
N TRP A 48 10.00 -11.61 -11.90
CA TRP A 48 10.63 -12.46 -10.87
C TRP A 48 9.71 -13.54 -10.26
N ASN A 49 8.39 -13.32 -10.20
CA ASN A 49 7.38 -14.30 -9.77
C ASN A 49 6.25 -14.45 -10.81
N PRO A 50 6.45 -15.22 -11.88
CA PRO A 50 5.43 -15.40 -12.90
C PRO A 50 4.30 -16.33 -12.46
N TYR A 51 4.54 -17.19 -11.47
CA TYR A 51 3.58 -18.16 -10.96
C TYR A 51 2.86 -17.70 -9.69
N GLY A 52 2.96 -16.40 -9.36
CA GLY A 52 2.35 -15.86 -8.17
C GLY A 52 0.83 -15.99 -8.21
N THR A 53 0.27 -16.58 -7.15
CA THR A 53 -1.17 -16.82 -7.00
C THR A 53 -1.95 -15.60 -6.47
N GLY A 54 -1.25 -14.49 -6.22
CA GLY A 54 -1.75 -13.28 -5.56
C GLY A 54 -1.94 -13.43 -4.05
N VAL A 55 -1.58 -14.57 -3.45
CA VAL A 55 -1.93 -14.89 -2.05
C VAL A 55 -1.20 -14.00 -1.05
N TRP A 56 -1.95 -13.47 -0.08
CA TRP A 56 -1.46 -12.84 1.13
C TRP A 56 -1.83 -13.67 2.35
N ARG A 57 -0.85 -13.98 3.22
CA ARG A 57 -1.09 -14.73 4.47
C ARG A 57 -0.35 -14.16 5.66
N LEU A 58 -0.93 -14.33 6.84
CA LEU A 58 -0.24 -14.17 8.11
C LEU A 58 0.35 -15.52 8.52
N THR A 59 1.66 -15.57 8.79
CA THR A 59 2.35 -16.81 9.15
C THR A 59 3.17 -16.64 10.41
N ASP A 60 3.08 -17.62 11.32
CA ASP A 60 3.80 -17.64 12.60
C ASP A 60 3.65 -16.36 13.44
N CYS A 61 2.56 -15.62 13.26
CA CYS A 61 2.32 -14.39 13.98
C CYS A 61 1.80 -14.68 15.39
N LYS A 62 2.36 -14.00 16.39
CA LYS A 62 1.98 -14.15 17.79
C LYS A 62 1.85 -12.80 18.46
N VAL A 63 0.97 -12.71 19.45
CA VAL A 63 0.92 -11.59 20.36
C VAL A 63 2.18 -11.62 21.22
N THR A 64 3.00 -10.59 21.10
CA THR A 64 4.32 -10.48 21.75
C THR A 64 4.34 -9.41 22.83
N GLY A 65 3.34 -8.53 22.86
CA GLY A 65 3.19 -7.53 23.90
C GLY A 65 1.76 -7.00 23.96
N ALA A 66 1.44 -6.30 25.04
CA ALA A 66 0.21 -5.54 25.16
C ALA A 66 0.39 -4.42 26.17
N VAL A 67 -0.40 -3.36 26.04
CA VAL A 67 -0.47 -2.27 27.01
C VAL A 67 -1.93 -1.98 27.38
N THR A 68 -2.16 -1.69 28.65
CA THR A 68 -3.47 -1.29 29.18
C THR A 68 -3.89 0.09 28.66
N ALA A 69 -5.13 0.50 28.95
CA ALA A 69 -5.66 1.81 28.58
C ALA A 69 -4.79 2.99 29.06
N ASP A 70 -4.16 2.86 30.22
CA ASP A 70 -3.26 3.87 30.78
C ASP A 70 -1.81 3.73 30.27
N GLY A 71 -1.54 2.88 29.29
CA GLY A 71 -0.23 2.71 28.65
C GLY A 71 0.79 1.89 29.44
N ARG A 72 0.36 1.12 30.46
CA ARG A 72 1.25 0.22 31.20
C ARG A 72 1.39 -1.12 30.46
N PRO A 73 2.60 -1.69 30.35
CA PRO A 73 2.77 -3.04 29.83
C PRO A 73 1.94 -4.07 30.61
N VAL A 74 1.28 -4.96 29.88
CA VAL A 74 0.56 -6.09 30.43
C VAL A 74 1.56 -7.22 30.69
N ALA A 75 1.54 -7.78 31.89
CA ALA A 75 2.36 -8.94 32.27
C ALA A 75 1.46 -10.09 32.72
N ALA A 76 1.83 -11.33 32.37
CA ALA A 76 1.16 -12.56 32.77
C ALA A 76 -0.32 -12.73 32.34
N ASP A 77 -0.84 -11.88 31.45
CA ASP A 77 -2.15 -12.07 30.85
C ASP A 77 -2.10 -13.16 29.76
N PRO A 78 -3.09 -14.07 29.67
CA PRO A 78 -3.13 -15.12 28.65
C PRO A 78 -3.16 -14.62 27.20
N VAL A 79 -3.39 -13.33 26.96
CA VAL A 79 -3.27 -12.72 25.63
C VAL A 79 -1.86 -12.87 25.05
N LEU A 80 -0.83 -12.90 25.90
CA LEU A 80 0.56 -13.03 25.45
C LEU A 80 0.83 -14.44 24.92
N GLY A 81 1.34 -14.52 23.69
CA GLY A 81 1.62 -15.77 22.99
C GLY A 81 0.45 -16.35 22.20
N LEU A 82 -0.74 -15.73 22.24
CA LEU A 82 -1.84 -16.08 21.32
C LEU A 82 -1.38 -15.96 19.87
N ALA A 83 -1.86 -16.85 19.00
CA ALA A 83 -1.56 -16.76 17.58
C ALA A 83 -2.46 -15.71 16.92
N VAL A 84 -1.87 -14.93 16.01
CA VAL A 84 -2.58 -14.04 15.10
C VAL A 84 -2.61 -14.72 13.74
N THR A 85 -3.78 -15.12 13.26
CA THR A 85 -3.92 -15.98 12.08
C THR A 85 -4.89 -15.41 11.06
N ASP A 86 -4.83 -15.92 9.83
CA ASP A 86 -5.78 -15.59 8.76
C ASP A 86 -6.98 -16.56 8.71
N ALA A 87 -7.74 -16.49 7.61
CA ALA A 87 -8.92 -17.31 7.39
C ALA A 87 -8.63 -18.82 7.38
N ASP A 88 -9.48 -19.60 8.06
CA ASP A 88 -9.48 -21.07 8.05
C ASP A 88 -10.70 -21.68 7.34
N ASP A 89 -11.69 -20.86 7.00
CA ASP A 89 -12.97 -21.25 6.44
C ASP A 89 -13.25 -20.63 5.06
N ARG A 90 -12.35 -19.77 4.57
CA ARG A 90 -12.39 -19.18 3.23
C ARG A 90 -10.99 -19.09 2.62
N PRO A 91 -10.89 -18.90 1.29
CA PRO A 91 -9.60 -18.70 0.62
C PRO A 91 -8.80 -17.54 1.24
N PRO A 92 -7.46 -17.63 1.22
CA PRO A 92 -6.61 -16.61 1.80
C PRO A 92 -6.79 -15.28 1.08
N ALA A 93 -6.45 -14.21 1.80
CA ALA A 93 -6.42 -12.86 1.27
C ALA A 93 -5.57 -12.76 -0.01
N LYS A 94 -5.76 -11.69 -0.77
CA LYS A 94 -4.99 -11.41 -1.98
C LYS A 94 -4.33 -10.05 -1.90
N MET A 95 -3.18 -9.90 -2.54
CA MET A 95 -2.50 -8.62 -2.72
C MET A 95 -2.38 -8.30 -4.20
N VAL A 96 -2.62 -7.05 -4.58
CA VAL A 96 -2.46 -6.57 -5.94
C VAL A 96 -2.09 -5.09 -5.99
N ASP A 97 -1.29 -4.72 -6.99
CA ASP A 97 -0.98 -3.33 -7.33
C ASP A 97 -2.25 -2.58 -7.81
N LEU A 98 -2.20 -1.25 -7.84
CA LEU A 98 -3.27 -0.47 -8.45
C LEU A 98 -3.23 -0.63 -9.97
N ASP A 99 -2.06 -0.47 -10.57
CA ASP A 99 -1.85 -0.43 -12.01
C ASP A 99 -0.35 -0.63 -12.33
N THR A 100 -0.03 -0.94 -13.59
CA THR A 100 1.36 -1.02 -14.11
C THR A 100 2.15 0.26 -13.85
N ASP A 101 1.51 1.42 -13.96
CA ASP A 101 2.09 2.74 -13.75
C ASP A 101 1.96 3.25 -12.30
N GLN A 102 1.41 2.42 -11.40
CA GLN A 102 1.27 2.72 -9.97
C GLN A 102 1.30 1.44 -9.11
N GLN A 103 2.52 0.95 -8.90
CA GLN A 103 2.82 -0.26 -8.11
C GLN A 103 3.13 0.06 -6.63
N MET A 104 3.14 1.33 -6.25
CA MET A 104 3.63 1.80 -4.95
C MET A 104 2.52 1.95 -3.91
N VAL A 105 1.36 1.36 -4.16
CA VAL A 105 0.16 1.44 -3.32
C VAL A 105 -0.64 0.13 -3.35
N SER A 106 0.05 -1.02 -3.40
CA SER A 106 -0.60 -2.34 -3.46
C SER A 106 -1.51 -2.56 -2.26
N ALA A 107 -2.69 -3.13 -2.52
CA ALA A 107 -3.75 -3.31 -1.53
C ALA A 107 -3.94 -4.77 -1.14
N ILE A 108 -4.33 -5.00 0.12
CA ILE A 108 -4.73 -6.30 0.65
C ILE A 108 -6.25 -6.42 0.60
N TRP A 109 -6.75 -7.50 -0.02
CA TRP A 109 -8.16 -7.78 -0.26
C TRP A 109 -8.58 -9.08 0.45
N GLY A 110 -9.76 -9.05 1.09
CA GLY A 110 -10.36 -10.24 1.70
C GLY A 110 -9.67 -10.77 2.96
N LEU A 111 -8.76 -10.00 3.57
CA LEU A 111 -8.04 -10.43 4.77
C LEU A 111 -9.00 -10.57 5.96
N LEU A 112 -8.97 -11.75 6.57
CA LEU A 112 -9.55 -12.03 7.86
C LEU A 112 -8.44 -12.04 8.90
N VAL A 113 -8.64 -11.42 10.06
CA VAL A 113 -7.70 -11.51 11.18
C VAL A 113 -8.37 -12.19 12.37
N ARG A 114 -7.67 -13.16 12.96
CA ARG A 114 -8.14 -13.92 14.12
C ARG A 114 -7.10 -13.91 15.23
N LEU A 115 -7.57 -13.92 16.47
CA LEU A 115 -6.77 -14.28 17.63
C LEU A 115 -7.19 -15.66 18.10
N THR A 116 -6.23 -16.58 18.15
CA THR A 116 -6.48 -17.97 18.54
C THR A 116 -5.61 -18.38 19.73
N GLY A 117 -6.24 -19.09 20.67
CA GLY A 117 -5.57 -19.72 21.80
C GLY A 117 -4.76 -20.95 21.39
N VAL A 118 -3.92 -21.44 22.30
CA VAL A 118 -3.05 -22.61 22.10
C VAL A 118 -3.80 -23.89 21.72
N ASN A 119 -5.11 -23.97 21.99
CA ASN A 119 -5.97 -25.09 21.63
C ASN A 119 -6.74 -24.88 20.31
N GLY A 120 -6.41 -23.83 19.55
CA GLY A 120 -7.17 -23.42 18.35
C GLY A 120 -8.49 -22.71 18.67
N LEU A 121 -8.76 -22.38 19.93
CA LEU A 121 -9.96 -21.64 20.32
C LEU A 121 -9.89 -20.22 19.76
N GLU A 122 -10.85 -19.85 18.93
CA GLU A 122 -10.99 -18.48 18.43
C GLU A 122 -11.53 -17.55 19.53
N LEU A 123 -10.78 -16.49 19.82
CA LEU A 123 -11.12 -15.49 20.85
C LEU A 123 -11.62 -14.18 20.24
N LEU A 124 -11.11 -13.85 19.05
CA LEU A 124 -11.50 -12.69 18.25
C LEU A 124 -11.39 -13.06 16.77
N ARG A 125 -12.31 -12.56 15.97
CA ARG A 125 -12.28 -12.56 14.51
C ARG A 125 -12.79 -11.22 14.00
N GLY A 126 -12.19 -10.70 12.93
CA GLY A 126 -12.66 -9.49 12.25
C GLY A 126 -12.17 -9.42 10.81
N ASP A 127 -12.96 -8.78 9.95
CA ASP A 127 -12.63 -8.53 8.56
C ASP A 127 -11.76 -7.27 8.46
N PHE A 128 -10.61 -7.38 7.81
CA PHE A 128 -9.74 -6.26 7.51
C PHE A 128 -10.35 -5.45 6.36
N ASP A 129 -10.59 -4.16 6.58
CA ASP A 129 -11.04 -3.27 5.51
C ASP A 129 -9.91 -3.09 4.48
N VAL A 130 -10.23 -3.11 3.19
CA VAL A 130 -9.21 -3.08 2.13
C VAL A 130 -8.33 -1.85 2.28
N ALA A 131 -7.02 -2.07 2.33
CA ALA A 131 -6.07 -0.98 2.50
C ALA A 131 -4.82 -1.20 1.65
N SER A 132 -4.36 -0.10 1.07
CA SER A 132 -3.06 0.02 0.41
C SER A 132 -1.96 0.29 1.40
N PHE A 133 -0.74 -0.18 1.11
CA PHE A 133 0.41 0.28 1.89
C PHE A 133 0.75 1.74 1.57
N THR A 134 1.43 2.37 2.52
CA THR A 134 2.08 3.68 2.35
C THR A 134 3.44 3.69 3.04
N ASP A 135 4.14 4.82 2.95
CA ASP A 135 5.43 5.09 3.58
C ASP A 135 6.49 4.06 3.17
N LEU A 136 6.60 3.78 1.87
CA LEU A 136 7.61 2.83 1.35
C LEU A 136 8.99 3.48 1.29
N TRP A 137 10.01 2.85 1.87
CA TRP A 137 11.37 3.39 1.84
C TRP A 137 12.45 2.31 1.99
N ALA A 138 13.69 2.64 1.62
CA ALA A 138 14.87 1.80 1.76
C ALA A 138 15.22 1.60 3.25
N ARG A 139 14.52 0.66 3.87
CA ARG A 139 14.57 0.38 5.30
C ARG A 139 15.68 -0.60 5.70
N ASN A 140 16.13 -1.48 4.81
CA ASN A 140 17.24 -2.40 5.05
C ASN A 140 18.50 -1.89 4.32
N TRP A 141 19.56 -1.57 5.06
CA TRP A 141 20.76 -0.94 4.47
C TRP A 141 21.69 -1.92 3.74
N SER A 142 21.54 -3.22 3.98
CA SER A 142 22.38 -4.26 3.40
C SER A 142 21.56 -5.54 3.21
N PRO A 143 21.81 -6.33 2.16
CA PRO A 143 21.15 -7.63 2.00
C PRO A 143 21.71 -8.69 2.96
N GLY A 144 22.83 -8.42 3.64
CA GLY A 144 23.50 -9.38 4.51
C GLY A 144 24.11 -10.55 3.73
N LYS A 145 24.36 -11.67 4.43
CA LYS A 145 24.94 -12.91 3.85
C LYS A 145 23.89 -13.94 3.40
N ALA A 146 22.60 -13.61 3.52
CA ALA A 146 21.50 -14.52 3.22
C ALA A 146 21.31 -14.77 1.71
N PHE A 147 21.87 -13.90 0.86
CA PHE A 147 21.74 -13.98 -0.59
C PHE A 147 23.10 -14.26 -1.24
N GLU A 148 23.14 -15.26 -2.12
CA GLU A 148 24.35 -15.63 -2.89
C GLU A 148 24.57 -14.70 -4.10
N HIS A 149 23.49 -14.13 -4.62
CA HIS A 149 23.45 -13.15 -5.70
C HIS A 149 22.72 -11.88 -5.25
N PRO A 150 22.81 -10.75 -5.97
CA PRO A 150 22.06 -9.55 -5.64
C PRO A 150 20.54 -9.83 -5.54
N PRO A 151 19.91 -9.56 -4.39
CA PRO A 151 18.47 -9.79 -4.25
C PRO A 151 17.67 -8.80 -5.09
N HIS A 152 16.43 -9.16 -5.39
CA HIS A 152 15.49 -8.26 -6.03
C HIS A 152 15.18 -7.05 -5.11
N PRO A 153 15.03 -5.82 -5.64
CA PRO A 153 14.96 -4.59 -4.84
C PRO A 153 14.03 -4.56 -3.62
N PRO A 154 12.82 -5.15 -3.60
CA PRO A 154 11.92 -5.22 -2.45
C PRO A 154 12.56 -5.77 -1.16
N ALA A 155 13.66 -6.52 -1.25
CA ALA A 155 14.44 -6.90 -0.07
C ALA A 155 14.94 -5.69 0.74
N TYR A 156 15.21 -4.57 0.07
CA TYR A 156 15.69 -3.35 0.72
C TYR A 156 14.58 -2.50 1.34
N PHE A 157 13.33 -2.72 0.95
CA PHE A 157 12.24 -1.82 1.32
C PHE A 157 11.46 -2.28 2.55
N GLY A 158 10.83 -1.32 3.21
CA GLY A 158 9.77 -1.53 4.19
C GLY A 158 8.62 -0.56 3.96
N ALA A 159 7.42 -0.98 4.34
CA ALA A 159 6.18 -0.21 4.17
C ALA A 159 5.29 -0.39 5.41
N SER A 160 4.19 0.36 5.45
CA SER A 160 3.15 0.19 6.47
C SER A 160 1.77 -0.01 5.86
N PHE A 161 0.98 -0.90 6.48
CA PHE A 161 -0.46 -1.00 6.26
C PHE A 161 -1.17 -0.53 7.51
N GLN A 162 -2.22 0.25 7.33
CA GLN A 162 -3.13 0.63 8.39
C GLN A 162 -4.57 0.51 7.91
N SER A 163 -5.42 -0.10 8.74
CA SER A 163 -6.84 -0.29 8.46
C SER A 163 -7.62 -0.48 9.77
N VAL A 164 -8.88 -0.86 9.64
CA VAL A 164 -9.74 -1.33 10.72
C VAL A 164 -10.13 -2.80 10.52
N LEU A 165 -10.38 -3.48 11.64
CA LEU A 165 -11.12 -4.72 11.70
C LEU A 165 -12.59 -4.39 11.95
N LYS A 166 -13.45 -4.77 11.00
CA LYS A 166 -14.91 -4.68 11.06
C LYS A 166 -15.54 -6.06 11.31
N ASP A 167 -16.85 -6.09 11.54
CA ASP A 167 -17.62 -7.32 11.75
C ASP A 167 -17.05 -8.22 12.85
N LEU A 168 -16.71 -7.61 13.99
CA LEU A 168 -16.02 -8.28 15.08
C LEU A 168 -16.88 -9.38 15.72
N ALA A 169 -16.34 -10.60 15.76
CA ALA A 169 -16.89 -11.72 16.51
C ALA A 169 -15.95 -12.08 17.66
N TRP A 170 -16.49 -12.14 18.88
CA TRP A 170 -15.73 -12.41 20.10
C TRP A 170 -16.11 -13.78 20.68
N GLY A 171 -15.12 -14.59 20.98
CA GLY A 171 -15.27 -15.80 21.79
C GLY A 171 -15.38 -15.50 23.28
N ASP A 172 -15.15 -16.52 24.11
CA ASP A 172 -15.01 -16.34 25.55
C ASP A 172 -13.62 -15.77 25.90
N VAL A 173 -13.59 -14.50 26.26
CA VAL A 173 -12.37 -13.76 26.62
C VAL A 173 -12.23 -13.55 28.12
N SER A 174 -13.09 -14.12 28.97
CA SER A 174 -13.11 -13.80 30.41
C SER A 174 -11.83 -14.21 31.15
N ALA A 175 -11.03 -15.10 30.57
CA ALA A 175 -9.72 -15.50 31.10
C ALA A 175 -8.63 -14.43 30.89
N SER A 176 -8.82 -13.50 29.97
CA SER A 176 -7.90 -12.40 29.69
C SER A 176 -8.54 -11.08 30.11
N ALA A 177 -7.99 -10.46 31.15
CA ALA A 177 -8.43 -9.14 31.60
C ALA A 177 -8.19 -8.10 30.51
N PHE A 178 -7.07 -8.23 29.79
CA PHE A 178 -6.76 -7.37 28.65
C PHE A 178 -7.80 -7.49 27.52
N LEU A 179 -8.11 -8.71 27.04
CA LEU A 179 -9.07 -8.89 25.95
C LEU A 179 -10.49 -8.48 26.36
N THR A 180 -10.85 -8.68 27.63
CA THR A 180 -12.12 -8.17 28.17
C THR A 180 -12.17 -6.64 28.07
N ALA A 181 -11.12 -5.94 28.50
CA ALA A 181 -11.04 -4.48 28.40
C ALA A 181 -10.99 -3.99 26.95
N LEU A 182 -10.29 -4.68 26.06
CA LEU A 182 -10.24 -4.36 24.64
C LEU A 182 -11.62 -4.50 23.99
N LYS A 183 -12.35 -5.58 24.30
CA LYS A 183 -13.71 -5.82 23.83
C LYS A 183 -14.68 -4.73 24.31
N GLU A 184 -14.58 -4.32 25.57
CA GLU A 184 -15.38 -3.23 26.13
C GLU A 184 -15.06 -1.88 25.45
N ALA A 185 -13.78 -1.62 25.18
CA ALA A 185 -13.34 -0.40 24.54
C ALA A 185 -13.69 -0.33 23.04
N ALA A 186 -13.83 -1.47 22.37
CA ALA A 186 -14.29 -1.59 20.98
C ALA A 186 -15.81 -1.39 20.84
N ALA A 187 -16.37 -0.39 21.54
CA ALA A 187 -17.81 -0.16 21.64
C ALA A 187 -18.48 0.21 20.30
N ASP A 188 -17.73 0.76 19.35
CA ASP A 188 -18.20 1.06 18.00
C ASP A 188 -18.15 -0.16 17.06
N GLY A 189 -17.77 -1.35 17.56
CA GLY A 189 -17.65 -2.56 16.75
C GLY A 189 -16.44 -2.56 15.81
N LEU A 190 -15.43 -1.73 16.11
CA LEU A 190 -14.22 -1.58 15.31
C LEU A 190 -12.97 -1.74 16.18
N LEU A 191 -11.93 -2.34 15.59
CA LEU A 191 -10.57 -2.27 16.09
C LEU A 191 -9.69 -1.67 15.01
N SER A 192 -8.69 -0.85 15.37
CA SER A 192 -7.67 -0.42 14.43
C SER A 192 -6.56 -1.46 14.39
N ILE A 193 -6.03 -1.70 13.21
CA ILE A 193 -4.86 -2.55 12.98
C ILE A 193 -3.86 -1.80 12.12
N LYS A 194 -2.60 -1.78 12.57
CA LYS A 194 -1.48 -1.22 11.80
C LYS A 194 -0.31 -2.17 11.90
N PHE A 195 0.32 -2.49 10.77
CA PHE A 195 1.52 -3.31 10.75
C PHE A 195 2.53 -2.84 9.74
N ASN A 196 3.80 -3.02 10.08
CA ASN A 196 4.92 -2.70 9.22
C ASN A 196 5.46 -4.00 8.62
N VAL A 197 5.82 -3.94 7.35
CA VAL A 197 6.44 -5.04 6.61
C VAL A 197 7.85 -4.64 6.23
N THR A 198 8.78 -5.58 6.28
CA THR A 198 10.15 -5.38 5.83
C THR A 198 10.80 -6.72 5.48
N GLY A 199 11.92 -6.67 4.75
CA GLY A 199 12.73 -7.85 4.48
C GLY A 199 12.00 -8.88 3.63
N TYR A 200 11.25 -8.41 2.63
CA TYR A 200 10.54 -9.28 1.69
C TYR A 200 11.53 -10.03 0.78
N ASN A 201 11.31 -11.31 0.56
CA ASN A 201 12.13 -12.14 -0.33
C ASN A 201 11.48 -12.26 -1.71
N ALA A 202 11.84 -11.35 -2.61
CA ALA A 202 11.48 -11.38 -4.03
C ALA A 202 12.47 -12.19 -4.89
N GLY A 203 13.31 -13.03 -4.27
CA GLY A 203 14.31 -13.82 -4.95
C GLY A 203 15.49 -12.98 -5.42
N TYR A 204 16.16 -13.44 -6.47
CA TYR A 204 17.29 -12.72 -7.06
C TYR A 204 16.81 -11.72 -8.12
N GLY A 205 17.50 -10.57 -8.18
CA GLY A 205 17.14 -9.51 -9.11
C GLY A 205 17.28 -9.97 -10.56
N VAL A 206 16.26 -9.72 -11.39
CA VAL A 206 16.39 -9.71 -12.86
C VAL A 206 16.60 -8.25 -13.26
N ASN A 207 17.75 -7.70 -12.92
CA ASN A 207 18.06 -6.29 -13.14
C ASN A 207 19.43 -6.15 -13.85
N PRO A 208 19.68 -5.01 -14.53
CA PRO A 208 20.98 -4.73 -15.13
C PRO A 208 22.13 -4.88 -14.12
N PRO A 209 23.35 -5.24 -14.57
CA PRO A 209 23.79 -5.23 -15.96
C PRO A 209 23.72 -6.57 -16.70
N ASP A 210 23.49 -7.69 -16.02
CA ASP A 210 23.61 -9.02 -16.64
C ASP A 210 22.27 -9.62 -17.12
N HIS A 211 21.14 -9.10 -16.60
CA HIS A 211 19.79 -9.60 -16.90
C HIS A 211 19.64 -11.12 -16.66
N ILE A 212 20.45 -11.68 -15.75
CA ILE A 212 20.46 -13.10 -15.46
C ILE A 212 19.39 -13.42 -14.42
N ARG A 213 18.54 -14.39 -14.72
CA ARG A 213 17.66 -15.01 -13.73
C ARG A 213 18.43 -16.08 -12.97
N TYR A 214 18.75 -15.81 -11.71
CA TYR A 214 19.39 -16.78 -10.82
C TYR A 214 18.35 -17.70 -10.18
N LEU A 215 18.57 -19.01 -10.25
CA LEU A 215 17.71 -20.05 -9.66
C LEU A 215 18.59 -21.15 -9.02
N PRO A 216 18.10 -21.87 -7.99
CA PRO A 216 16.79 -21.67 -7.34
C PRO A 216 16.74 -20.39 -6.49
N ASN A 217 15.54 -19.84 -6.28
CA ASN A 217 15.36 -18.73 -5.35
C ASN A 217 15.79 -19.13 -3.93
N PRO A 218 16.26 -18.19 -3.09
CA PRO A 218 16.59 -18.47 -1.69
C PRO A 218 15.40 -19.06 -0.92
N PRO A 219 15.65 -19.80 0.18
CA PRO A 219 14.60 -20.23 1.11
C PRO A 219 13.70 -19.07 1.52
N ASP A 220 12.46 -19.37 1.91
CA ASP A 220 11.49 -18.35 2.30
C ASP A 220 11.16 -17.35 1.17
N PHE A 221 11.27 -17.75 -0.12
CA PHE A 221 10.78 -16.98 -1.27
C PHE A 221 9.30 -16.60 -1.08
N THR A 222 8.93 -15.39 -1.50
CA THR A 222 7.61 -14.74 -1.29
C THR A 222 7.19 -14.50 0.15
N THR A 223 8.14 -14.48 1.09
CA THR A 223 7.85 -14.14 2.49
C THR A 223 8.54 -12.86 2.93
N GLY A 224 8.05 -12.22 3.99
CA GLY A 224 8.74 -11.14 4.71
C GLY A 224 8.46 -11.23 6.21
N VAL A 225 9.01 -10.28 6.97
CA VAL A 225 8.71 -10.14 8.40
C VAL A 225 7.73 -9.01 8.64
N LEU A 226 6.88 -9.20 9.64
CA LEU A 226 5.82 -8.27 9.99
C LEU A 226 5.78 -8.05 11.51
N THR A 227 5.57 -6.80 11.90
CA THR A 227 5.28 -6.40 13.27
C THR A 227 4.20 -5.34 13.27
N GLY A 228 3.18 -5.51 14.10
CA GLY A 228 2.03 -4.61 14.13
C GLY A 228 1.37 -4.50 15.49
N SER A 229 0.33 -3.67 15.54
CA SER A 229 -0.48 -3.43 16.71
C SER A 229 -1.97 -3.47 16.36
N ILE A 230 -2.77 -4.00 17.28
CA ILE A 230 -4.23 -3.94 17.24
C ILE A 230 -4.68 -3.18 18.48
N GLY A 231 -5.48 -2.14 18.29
CA GLY A 231 -6.04 -1.35 19.38
C GLY A 231 -7.44 -0.85 19.03
N VAL A 232 -7.95 0.09 19.83
CA VAL A 232 -9.30 0.61 19.65
C VAL A 232 -9.38 1.52 18.42
N ALA A 233 -10.47 1.40 17.65
CA ALA A 233 -10.88 2.36 16.63
C ALA A 233 -12.25 2.94 17.02
N ARG A 234 -12.50 4.19 16.61
CA ARG A 234 -13.82 4.83 16.73
C ARG A 234 -14.41 5.08 15.36
N LYS A 235 -15.73 5.09 15.28
CA LYS A 235 -16.46 5.32 14.02
C LYS A 235 -16.23 6.72 13.42
N ASP A 236 -15.83 7.66 14.26
CA ASP A 236 -15.62 9.07 13.90
C ASP A 236 -14.14 9.43 13.75
N GLU A 237 -13.23 8.44 13.75
CA GLU A 237 -11.81 8.57 13.41
C GLU A 237 -11.58 8.05 11.96
N PRO A 238 -10.48 8.46 11.28
CA PRO A 238 -10.13 7.86 9.99
C PRO A 238 -9.78 6.37 10.13
N ARG A 239 -10.00 5.62 9.04
CA ARG A 239 -9.79 4.16 9.00
C ARG A 239 -8.36 3.78 8.65
N PHE A 240 -7.75 4.51 7.71
CA PHE A 240 -6.48 4.09 7.09
C PHE A 240 -5.27 4.90 7.53
N PHE A 241 -5.47 5.88 8.42
CA PHE A 241 -4.39 6.59 9.09
C PHE A 241 -4.80 7.07 10.48
N THR A 242 -3.83 7.35 11.34
CA THR A 242 -4.13 7.97 12.64
C THR A 242 -4.18 9.49 12.51
N LEU A 243 -5.30 10.09 12.94
CA LEU A 243 -5.53 11.54 13.03
C LEU A 243 -4.68 12.18 14.15
N GLY A 244 -3.37 12.05 14.01
CA GLY A 244 -2.40 12.50 15.00
C GLY A 244 -1.49 13.58 14.44
N ARG A 245 -0.30 13.61 14.99
CA ARG A 245 0.81 14.49 14.61
C ARG A 245 1.74 13.73 13.68
N ARG A 246 2.36 14.44 12.74
CA ARG A 246 3.28 13.86 11.76
C ARG A 246 4.68 14.44 11.95
N ILE A 247 5.65 13.55 12.08
CA ILE A 247 7.07 13.89 12.18
C ILE A 247 7.69 13.46 10.86
N GLN A 248 8.24 14.39 10.09
CA GLN A 248 8.89 14.12 8.81
C GLN A 248 10.42 14.14 8.95
N PRO A 249 11.17 13.39 8.14
CA PRO A 249 12.63 13.43 8.17
C PRO A 249 13.15 14.83 7.81
N VAL A 250 14.22 15.29 8.48
CA VAL A 250 14.81 16.61 8.17
C VAL A 250 15.70 16.60 6.93
N THR A 251 16.27 15.43 6.60
CA THR A 251 16.99 15.21 5.35
C THR A 251 16.00 14.67 4.33
N SER A 252 15.33 15.59 3.62
CA SER A 252 14.42 15.26 2.53
C SER A 252 15.22 15.08 1.24
N ASP A 253 15.97 14.00 1.11
CA ASP A 253 16.61 13.70 -0.18
C ASP A 253 15.56 13.29 -1.25
N GLY A 254 14.27 13.24 -0.88
CA GLY A 254 13.13 13.01 -1.77
C GLY A 254 13.10 11.62 -2.42
N ASN A 255 14.19 10.88 -2.32
CA ASN A 255 14.39 9.61 -2.97
C ASN A 255 14.22 8.48 -1.94
N ALA A 256 13.07 7.81 -1.99
CA ALA A 256 12.75 6.64 -1.17
C ALA A 256 13.79 5.50 -1.28
N GLY A 257 14.66 5.52 -2.30
CA GLY A 257 15.71 4.52 -2.52
C GLY A 257 17.02 4.75 -1.77
N SER A 258 17.25 5.91 -1.14
CA SER A 258 18.50 6.20 -0.43
C SER A 258 18.43 5.78 1.05
N PRO A 259 19.48 5.11 1.60
CA PRO A 259 19.54 4.81 3.02
C PRO A 259 19.54 6.09 3.87
N VAL A 260 18.52 6.24 4.71
CA VAL A 260 18.40 7.36 5.67
C VAL A 260 18.32 6.83 7.12
N PRO A 261 18.79 7.60 8.12
CA PRO A 261 18.75 7.19 9.52
C PRO A 261 17.36 7.23 10.14
N PHE A 262 16.41 7.93 9.51
CA PHE A 262 15.06 8.13 10.00
C PHE A 262 14.08 8.38 8.86
N TYR A 263 12.85 7.92 9.03
CA TYR A 263 11.74 8.14 8.10
C TYR A 263 10.49 8.67 8.82
N TYR A 264 9.36 8.84 8.14
CA TYR A 264 8.16 9.42 8.74
C TYR A 264 7.70 8.66 10.00
N ALA A 265 7.19 9.41 10.98
CA ALA A 265 6.62 8.88 12.22
C ALA A 265 5.28 9.56 12.53
N THR A 266 4.42 8.84 13.25
CA THR A 266 3.11 9.34 13.68
C THR A 266 3.06 9.40 15.20
N ALA A 267 2.41 10.42 15.75
CA ALA A 267 2.22 10.51 17.20
C ALA A 267 0.78 10.89 17.57
N ALA A 268 0.33 10.47 18.73
CA ALA A 268 -0.96 10.84 19.30
C ALA A 268 -0.79 11.34 20.73
N VAL A 269 -1.55 12.37 21.09
CA VAL A 269 -1.59 12.90 22.46
C VAL A 269 -2.92 12.50 23.08
N ASP A 270 -2.86 11.71 24.15
CA ASP A 270 -3.99 11.43 25.01
C ASP A 270 -3.98 12.44 26.15
N GLU A 271 -4.76 13.52 26.00
CA GLU A 271 -4.84 14.58 27.01
C GLU A 271 -5.46 14.11 28.32
N ALA A 272 -6.41 13.16 28.25
CA ALA A 272 -7.08 12.64 29.44
C ALA A 272 -6.14 11.76 30.27
N ALA A 273 -5.29 10.96 29.60
CA ALA A 273 -4.27 10.15 30.24
C ALA A 273 -2.95 10.91 30.50
N GLY A 274 -2.80 12.13 30.00
CA GLY A 274 -1.56 12.91 30.09
C GLY A 274 -0.39 12.20 29.41
N ARG A 275 -0.58 11.71 28.18
CA ARG A 275 0.36 10.80 27.51
C ARG A 275 0.60 11.18 26.05
N LEU A 276 1.84 11.01 25.61
CA LEU A 276 2.24 11.07 24.20
C LEU A 276 2.64 9.66 23.75
N SER A 277 1.99 9.14 22.72
CA SER A 277 2.37 7.88 22.06
C SER A 277 2.99 8.20 20.70
N VAL A 278 4.18 7.68 20.42
CA VAL A 278 4.91 7.90 19.15
C VAL A 278 5.18 6.56 18.48
N ASP A 279 4.67 6.38 17.27
CA ASP A 279 4.97 5.24 16.40
C ASP A 279 6.24 5.51 15.60
N LEU A 280 7.33 4.85 15.99
CA LEU A 280 8.61 4.84 15.29
C LEU A 280 8.79 3.56 14.46
N GLY A 281 7.72 2.76 14.35
CA GLY A 281 7.74 1.40 13.86
C GLY A 281 8.02 1.26 12.37
N ASN A 282 7.79 2.30 11.56
CA ASN A 282 8.26 2.37 10.17
C ASN A 282 9.30 3.49 9.95
N SER A 283 9.94 3.96 11.02
CA SER A 283 10.81 5.14 11.00
C SER A 283 12.28 4.80 11.22
N ILE A 284 12.57 3.60 11.74
CA ILE A 284 13.92 3.16 12.10
C ILE A 284 14.37 2.04 11.14
N PRO A 285 15.58 2.15 10.56
CA PRO A 285 16.09 1.18 9.61
C PRO A 285 16.67 -0.07 10.28
N PHE A 286 16.88 -1.10 9.46
CA PHE A 286 17.62 -2.30 9.78
C PHE A 286 19.01 -2.25 9.16
N ARG A 287 20.01 -2.72 9.91
CA ARG A 287 21.41 -2.78 9.45
C ARG A 287 21.56 -3.75 8.27
N GLU A 288 20.82 -4.84 8.31
CA GLU A 288 20.79 -5.86 7.28
C GLU A 288 19.39 -6.49 7.17
N TRP A 289 19.10 -7.07 6.00
CA TRP A 289 17.86 -7.77 5.69
C TRP A 289 17.50 -8.80 6.78
N ARG A 290 16.32 -8.61 7.40
CA ARG A 290 15.80 -9.44 8.51
C ARG A 290 16.74 -9.57 9.72
N GLY A 291 17.72 -8.66 9.85
CA GLY A 291 18.73 -8.70 10.90
C GLY A 291 18.43 -7.74 12.05
N ALA A 292 19.50 -7.18 12.61
CA ALA A 292 19.40 -6.22 13.70
C ALA A 292 18.91 -4.85 13.21
N MET A 293 18.00 -4.25 13.97
CA MET A 293 17.67 -2.83 13.83
C MET A 293 18.92 -1.95 14.08
N VAL A 294 18.87 -0.74 13.54
CA VAL A 294 19.79 0.32 13.98
C VAL A 294 19.36 0.75 15.37
N ASP A 295 20.12 0.31 16.36
CA ASP A 295 19.89 0.40 17.80
C ASP A 295 20.56 1.62 18.45
N GLN A 296 20.78 2.69 17.67
CA GLN A 296 21.31 3.93 18.22
C GLN A 296 20.28 4.61 19.13
N PRO A 297 20.66 5.13 20.31
CA PRO A 297 19.74 5.85 21.17
C PRO A 297 19.07 7.03 20.45
N LEU A 298 17.79 7.21 20.70
CA LEU A 298 16.99 8.33 20.21
C LEU A 298 16.40 9.11 21.39
N GLN A 299 16.05 10.36 21.15
CA GLN A 299 15.33 11.20 22.09
C GLN A 299 14.09 11.77 21.42
N VAL A 300 12.94 11.59 22.07
CA VAL A 300 11.68 12.22 21.66
C VAL A 300 11.51 13.50 22.45
N GLY A 301 11.12 14.58 21.79
CA GLY A 301 10.94 15.89 22.41
C GLY A 301 10.11 16.83 21.55
N TYR A 302 10.17 18.12 21.88
CA TYR A 302 9.54 19.19 21.11
C TYR A 302 10.47 20.40 20.99
N PHE A 303 10.16 21.29 20.04
CA PHE A 303 10.88 22.56 19.89
C PHE A 303 10.20 23.70 20.67
N GLY A 304 10.81 24.13 21.76
CA GLY A 304 10.31 25.22 22.62
C GLY A 304 10.66 26.64 22.13
N GLY A 305 10.73 26.84 20.81
CA GLY A 305 11.18 28.11 20.22
C GLY A 305 12.62 28.47 20.57
N ALA A 306 12.83 29.56 21.32
CA ALA A 306 14.17 30.05 21.68
C ALA A 306 14.98 29.08 22.56
N GLN A 307 14.31 28.16 23.26
CA GLN A 307 14.96 27.12 24.07
C GLN A 307 15.54 25.98 23.23
N GLY A 308 15.20 25.91 21.93
CA GLY A 308 15.59 24.81 21.06
C GLY A 308 14.85 23.50 21.42
N PHE A 309 15.53 22.38 21.21
CA PHE A 309 14.99 21.05 21.49
C PHE A 309 14.89 20.79 23.00
N VAL A 310 13.68 20.40 23.45
CA VAL A 310 13.40 20.01 24.83
C VAL A 310 13.05 18.53 24.87
N LYS A 311 13.87 17.74 25.56
CA LYS A 311 13.70 16.28 25.69
C LYS A 311 12.49 15.93 26.56
N LEU A 312 11.70 14.95 26.12
CA LEU A 312 10.64 14.30 26.90
C LEU A 312 11.04 12.90 27.36
N ALA A 313 11.61 12.08 26.46
CA ALA A 313 12.01 10.71 26.78
C ALA A 313 13.23 10.27 25.97
N ASP A 314 13.99 9.33 26.54
CA ASP A 314 14.98 8.54 25.81
C ASP A 314 14.32 7.28 25.27
N VAL A 315 14.72 6.86 24.06
CA VAL A 315 14.27 5.64 23.38
C VAL A 315 15.51 4.82 23.07
N ALA A 316 15.45 3.52 23.36
CA ALA A 316 16.50 2.56 23.05
C ALA A 316 15.97 1.55 22.02
N PRO A 317 16.08 1.85 20.70
CA PRO A 317 15.64 0.93 19.67
C PRO A 317 16.41 -0.40 19.74
N GLY A 318 15.74 -1.49 19.40
CA GLY A 318 16.32 -2.83 19.34
C GLY A 318 15.25 -3.85 18.94
N ASN A 319 15.68 -5.04 18.51
CA ASN A 319 14.74 -6.05 18.00
C ASN A 319 13.69 -6.43 19.04
N GLU A 320 14.08 -6.78 20.28
CA GLU A 320 13.13 -7.16 21.33
C GLU A 320 12.13 -6.02 21.64
N TRP A 321 12.62 -4.78 21.72
CA TRP A 321 11.74 -3.61 21.89
C TRP A 321 10.75 -3.50 20.74
N TYR A 322 11.22 -3.60 19.50
CA TYR A 322 10.36 -3.49 18.32
C TYR A 322 9.34 -4.63 18.26
N GLU A 323 9.77 -5.86 18.48
CA GLU A 323 8.91 -7.05 18.45
C GLU A 323 7.84 -7.02 19.55
N THR A 324 8.09 -6.39 20.70
CA THR A 324 7.13 -6.32 21.83
C THR A 324 6.29 -5.04 21.84
N THR A 325 6.71 -3.96 21.17
CA THR A 325 6.02 -2.66 21.16
C THR A 325 5.52 -2.19 19.80
N ALA A 326 5.86 -2.90 18.72
CA ALA A 326 5.74 -2.44 17.33
C ALA A 326 6.50 -1.15 17.01
N GLY A 327 7.48 -0.78 17.85
CA GLY A 327 8.18 0.50 17.75
C GLY A 327 7.38 1.67 18.31
N ILE A 328 6.29 1.41 19.05
CA ILE A 328 5.48 2.45 19.68
C ILE A 328 6.05 2.75 21.07
N VAL A 329 6.28 4.04 21.35
CA VAL A 329 6.75 4.53 22.64
C VAL A 329 5.64 5.32 23.32
N ASP A 330 5.29 4.95 24.55
CA ASP A 330 4.36 5.71 25.40
C ASP A 330 5.12 6.55 26.44
N ILE A 331 4.92 7.85 26.41
CA ILE A 331 5.59 8.83 27.26
C ILE A 331 4.55 9.49 28.17
N ALA A 332 4.69 9.29 29.48
CA ALA A 332 3.89 10.03 30.46
C ALA A 332 4.35 11.49 30.50
N LEU A 333 3.41 12.42 30.50
CA LEU A 333 3.66 13.86 30.49
C LEU A 333 3.22 14.48 31.82
N THR A 334 4.02 15.42 32.33
CA THR A 334 3.55 16.37 33.35
C THR A 334 2.54 17.35 32.75
N GLY A 335 1.78 18.07 33.58
CA GLY A 335 0.86 19.09 33.10
C GLY A 335 1.53 20.16 32.22
N ASP A 336 2.73 20.60 32.60
CA ASP A 336 3.51 21.57 31.81
C ASP A 336 3.98 20.99 30.47
N GLN A 337 4.41 19.72 30.47
CA GLN A 337 4.82 19.03 29.25
C GLN A 337 3.63 18.81 28.31
N LEU A 338 2.46 18.45 28.84
CA LEU A 338 1.24 18.29 28.06
C LEU A 338 0.83 19.61 27.39
N ALA A 339 0.84 20.71 28.14
CA ALA A 339 0.57 22.03 27.61
C ALA A 339 1.58 22.42 26.51
N ALA A 340 2.88 22.18 26.73
CA ALA A 340 3.91 22.48 25.75
C ALA A 340 3.79 21.64 24.48
N VAL A 341 3.55 20.33 24.61
CA VAL A 341 3.32 19.43 23.48
C VAL A 341 2.10 19.89 22.67
N GLY A 342 1.05 20.40 23.30
CA GLY A 342 -0.16 20.88 22.62
C GLY A 342 0.02 22.05 21.66
N SER A 343 1.17 22.74 21.67
CA SER A 343 1.40 23.95 20.84
C SER A 343 2.77 24.05 20.17
N ASN A 344 3.66 23.07 20.36
CA ASN A 344 5.03 23.12 19.86
C ASN A 344 5.37 21.88 19.02
N PRO A 345 6.06 22.02 17.86
CA PRO A 345 6.38 20.90 16.97
C PRO A 345 7.15 19.77 17.68
N LEU A 346 6.75 18.52 17.45
CA LEU A 346 7.50 17.35 17.93
C LEU A 346 8.78 17.14 17.13
N ALA A 347 9.77 16.52 17.76
CA ALA A 347 11.02 16.16 17.12
C ALA A 347 11.61 14.86 17.67
N VAL A 348 12.40 14.20 16.82
CA VAL A 348 13.24 13.05 17.16
C VAL A 348 14.70 13.46 16.97
N TYR A 349 15.47 13.36 18.04
CA TYR A 349 16.88 13.73 18.10
C TYR A 349 17.76 12.48 18.24
N SER A 350 18.91 12.47 17.55
CA SER A 350 19.96 11.48 17.73
C SER A 350 21.12 12.09 18.53
N PRO A 351 21.34 11.66 19.79
CA PRO A 351 22.55 12.03 20.54
C PRO A 351 23.83 11.50 19.89
N THR A 352 23.76 10.36 19.21
CA THR A 352 24.92 9.74 18.54
C THR A 352 25.40 10.56 17.35
N LEU A 353 24.47 11.04 16.52
CA LEU A 353 24.77 11.89 15.37
C LEU A 353 24.80 13.38 15.72
N ASN A 354 24.40 13.73 16.94
CA ASN A 354 24.25 15.09 17.44
C ASN A 354 23.40 15.97 16.50
N THR A 355 22.26 15.44 16.05
CA THR A 355 21.36 16.10 15.10
C THR A 355 19.91 15.68 15.28
N ILE A 356 19.00 16.54 14.84
CA ILE A 356 17.59 16.20 14.67
C ILE A 356 17.48 15.27 13.46
N LEU A 357 16.73 14.19 13.60
CA LEU A 357 16.48 13.24 12.52
C LEU A 357 15.12 13.47 11.87
N GLY A 358 14.12 13.83 12.67
CA GLY A 358 12.80 14.19 12.18
C GLY A 358 12.15 15.27 13.02
N GLN A 359 11.30 16.08 12.39
CA GLN A 359 10.53 17.13 13.04
C GLN A 359 9.15 17.26 12.39
N GLU A 360 8.16 17.68 13.16
CA GLU A 360 6.87 18.15 12.61
C GLU A 360 7.04 19.51 11.91
N SER A 361 6.11 19.85 11.02
CA SER A 361 6.09 21.19 10.41
C SER A 361 6.01 22.28 11.50
N PRO A 362 6.62 23.46 11.30
CA PRO A 362 6.60 24.52 12.30
C PRO A 362 5.21 25.00 12.72
N ASP A 363 4.23 24.91 11.79
CA ASP A 363 2.83 25.27 12.02
C ASP A 363 1.98 24.12 12.58
N GLY A 364 2.53 22.91 12.66
CA GLY A 364 1.86 21.70 13.12
C GLY A 364 0.75 21.21 12.21
N ARG A 365 0.61 21.76 11.00
CA ARG A 365 -0.52 21.49 10.12
C ARG A 365 -0.26 20.29 9.22
N VAL A 366 -1.26 19.42 9.13
CA VAL A 366 -1.25 18.24 8.24
C VAL A 366 -2.61 18.15 7.55
N VAL A 367 -2.62 17.84 6.25
CA VAL A 367 -3.82 17.41 5.52
C VAL A 367 -3.56 16.04 4.89
N LYS A 368 -4.47 15.09 5.07
CA LYS A 368 -4.40 13.74 4.45
C LYS A 368 -5.78 13.27 4.01
N ALA A 369 -5.84 12.47 2.95
CA ALA A 369 -7.03 11.69 2.64
C ALA A 369 -7.11 10.47 3.58
N ASP A 370 -8.32 10.04 3.93
CA ASP A 370 -8.53 8.77 4.64
C ASP A 370 -8.17 7.60 3.72
N GLU A 371 -9.00 7.34 2.71
CA GLU A 371 -8.68 6.44 1.60
C GLU A 371 -7.98 7.22 0.48
N PHE A 372 -6.95 6.62 -0.12
CA PHE A 372 -6.11 7.29 -1.11
C PHE A 372 -5.89 6.46 -2.38
N VAL A 373 -6.63 5.36 -2.57
CA VAL A 373 -6.51 4.51 -3.76
C VAL A 373 -7.89 4.17 -4.29
N PHE A 374 -8.17 4.59 -5.52
CA PHE A 374 -9.49 4.46 -6.13
C PHE A 374 -9.42 3.78 -7.49
N ARG A 375 -10.46 3.00 -7.81
CA ARG A 375 -10.73 2.45 -9.14
C ARG A 375 -12.08 2.99 -9.58
N MET A 376 -12.11 3.66 -10.72
CA MET A 376 -13.28 4.38 -11.22
C MET A 376 -13.54 4.05 -12.69
N SER A 377 -14.80 4.14 -13.10
CA SER A 377 -15.25 4.13 -14.49
C SER A 377 -15.80 5.51 -14.89
N PRO A 378 -15.89 5.80 -16.20
CA PRO A 378 -16.51 7.03 -16.66
C PRO A 378 -17.96 7.15 -16.16
N GLY A 379 -18.30 8.30 -15.58
CA GLY A 379 -19.59 8.57 -14.94
C GLY A 379 -19.60 8.34 -13.42
N ASP A 380 -18.58 7.68 -12.86
CA ASP A 380 -18.48 7.50 -11.40
C ASP A 380 -18.19 8.82 -10.69
N SER A 381 -18.76 8.97 -9.50
CA SER A 381 -18.52 10.07 -8.57
C SER A 381 -18.21 9.49 -7.19
N THR A 382 -16.98 9.69 -6.72
CA THR A 382 -16.49 9.08 -5.48
C THR A 382 -16.11 10.17 -4.46
N PRO A 383 -16.73 10.20 -3.27
CA PRO A 383 -16.32 11.10 -2.21
C PRO A 383 -15.03 10.60 -1.54
N VAL A 384 -14.12 11.52 -1.28
CA VAL A 384 -12.88 11.29 -0.53
C VAL A 384 -12.91 12.20 0.69
N THR A 385 -12.84 11.61 1.88
CA THR A 385 -12.76 12.40 3.12
C THR A 385 -11.32 12.86 3.33
N LEU A 386 -11.11 14.17 3.30
CA LEU A 386 -9.88 14.82 3.71
C LEU A 386 -9.97 15.24 5.17
N TRP A 387 -8.84 15.12 5.86
CA TRP A 387 -8.71 15.50 7.26
C TRP A 387 -7.55 16.47 7.43
N ALA A 388 -7.85 17.65 7.98
CA ALA A 388 -6.85 18.62 8.39
C ALA A 388 -6.73 18.67 9.90
N THR A 389 -5.49 18.67 10.38
CA THR A 389 -5.18 18.84 11.79
C THR A 389 -4.14 19.94 12.01
N LYS A 390 -4.11 20.46 13.23
CA LYS A 390 -3.03 21.28 13.77
C LYS A 390 -2.58 20.69 15.10
N PHE A 391 -1.32 20.26 15.18
CA PHE A 391 -0.76 19.55 16.34
C PHE A 391 -1.65 18.37 16.81
N GLY A 392 -2.24 17.65 15.85
CA GLY A 392 -3.08 16.47 16.10
C GLY A 392 -4.51 16.78 16.51
N LYS A 393 -4.93 18.05 16.53
CA LYS A 393 -6.33 18.45 16.75
C LYS A 393 -7.01 18.82 15.44
N PRO A 394 -8.31 18.56 15.27
CA PRO A 394 -9.09 19.06 14.13
C PRO A 394 -8.84 20.54 13.83
N LEU A 395 -8.65 20.88 12.57
CA LEU A 395 -8.46 22.25 12.12
C LEU A 395 -9.67 22.71 11.30
N GLU A 396 -10.56 23.48 11.93
CA GLU A 396 -11.74 24.08 11.30
C GLU A 396 -11.38 25.25 10.38
N GLY A 397 -12.12 25.39 9.28
CA GLY A 397 -12.01 26.55 8.39
C GLY A 397 -10.70 26.62 7.60
N ALA A 398 -9.95 25.53 7.50
CA ALA A 398 -8.74 25.47 6.69
C ALA A 398 -9.10 25.42 5.21
N GLU A 399 -8.46 26.30 4.42
CA GLU A 399 -8.53 26.26 2.96
C GLU A 399 -7.56 25.21 2.43
N ILE A 400 -8.11 24.20 1.76
CA ILE A 400 -7.36 23.11 1.12
C ILE A 400 -7.40 23.34 -0.39
N ALA A 401 -6.24 23.50 -1.00
CA ALA A 401 -6.06 23.48 -2.44
C ALA A 401 -5.86 22.04 -2.91
N VAL A 402 -6.45 21.69 -4.05
CA VAL A 402 -6.37 20.34 -4.63
C VAL A 402 -5.95 20.46 -6.08
N ALA A 403 -4.96 19.65 -6.49
CA ALA A 403 -4.44 19.66 -7.85
C ALA A 403 -4.06 18.25 -8.32
N LEU A 404 -4.00 18.07 -9.64
CA LEU A 404 -3.36 16.90 -10.24
C LEU A 404 -1.87 16.90 -9.88
N ASP A 405 -1.37 15.76 -9.45
CA ASP A 405 0.04 15.54 -9.14
C ASP A 405 0.47 14.13 -9.61
N PRO A 406 1.02 14.01 -10.83
CA PRO A 406 1.52 12.74 -11.33
C PRO A 406 2.93 12.40 -10.81
N SER A 407 3.58 13.23 -9.98
CA SER A 407 5.00 13.08 -9.64
C SER A 407 5.35 11.78 -8.92
N GLY A 408 4.38 11.16 -8.24
CA GLY A 408 4.53 9.87 -7.56
C GLY A 408 4.21 8.63 -8.42
N LEU A 409 3.83 8.80 -9.69
CA LEU A 409 3.46 7.72 -10.60
C LEU A 409 4.67 7.26 -11.43
N SER A 410 4.83 5.95 -11.68
CA SER A 410 6.02 5.43 -12.38
C SER A 410 6.06 5.78 -13.87
N GLY A 411 4.90 6.06 -14.48
CA GLY A 411 4.80 6.54 -15.87
C GLY A 411 5.02 8.05 -16.02
N TYR A 412 5.38 8.78 -14.96
CA TYR A 412 5.61 10.22 -15.03
C TYR A 412 6.79 10.58 -15.95
N GLY A 413 6.54 11.49 -16.90
CA GLY A 413 7.51 11.83 -17.96
C GLY A 413 7.71 10.74 -19.02
N GLY A 414 6.95 9.64 -18.94
CA GLY A 414 6.92 8.55 -19.93
C GLY A 414 6.02 8.82 -21.13
N SER A 415 5.95 7.83 -22.02
CA SER A 415 5.05 7.82 -23.18
C SER A 415 4.32 6.48 -23.23
N PRO A 416 2.98 6.44 -23.11
CA PRO A 416 2.09 7.60 -22.89
C PRO A 416 2.29 8.23 -21.50
N ALA A 417 2.00 9.52 -21.39
CA ALA A 417 2.08 10.21 -20.11
C ALA A 417 0.90 9.83 -19.21
N VAL A 418 1.17 9.55 -17.94
CA VAL A 418 0.16 9.39 -16.90
C VAL A 418 -0.57 10.72 -16.63
N GLY A 419 -1.80 10.65 -16.10
CA GLY A 419 -2.62 11.82 -15.81
C GLY A 419 -3.19 12.54 -17.04
N VAL A 420 -3.04 11.98 -18.25
CA VAL A 420 -3.48 12.60 -19.50
C VAL A 420 -4.57 11.73 -20.16
N PRO A 421 -5.72 12.30 -20.56
CA PRO A 421 -6.09 13.72 -20.49
C PRO A 421 -6.50 14.17 -19.08
N GLU A 422 -6.04 15.35 -18.65
CA GLU A 422 -6.36 15.92 -17.33
C GLU A 422 -7.88 16.09 -17.14
N ALA A 423 -8.60 16.48 -18.20
CA ALA A 423 -10.04 16.73 -18.18
C ALA A 423 -10.91 15.49 -17.89
N ALA A 424 -10.34 14.27 -17.91
CA ALA A 424 -11.07 13.05 -17.60
C ALA A 424 -11.16 12.76 -16.09
N LEU A 425 -10.41 13.46 -15.23
CA LEU A 425 -10.64 13.40 -13.79
C LEU A 425 -10.87 14.82 -13.27
N THR A 426 -12.07 15.07 -12.75
CA THR A 426 -12.47 16.41 -12.29
C THR A 426 -12.81 16.41 -10.80
N PHE A 427 -12.57 17.54 -10.16
CA PHE A 427 -12.78 17.76 -8.74
C PHE A 427 -12.76 19.27 -8.44
N PRO A 428 -13.28 19.72 -7.28
CA PRO A 428 -13.13 21.11 -6.87
C PRO A 428 -11.66 21.47 -6.58
N ASP A 429 -11.21 22.63 -7.08
CA ASP A 429 -9.84 23.13 -6.87
C ASP A 429 -9.56 23.54 -5.41
N THR A 430 -10.62 23.89 -4.67
CA THR A 430 -10.52 24.33 -3.28
C THR A 430 -11.66 23.79 -2.43
N LEU A 431 -11.35 23.53 -1.16
CA LEU A 431 -12.28 23.05 -0.15
C LEU A 431 -12.03 23.79 1.17
N THR A 432 -13.03 23.78 2.06
CA THR A 432 -12.90 24.31 3.41
C THR A 432 -13.30 23.24 4.41
N THR A 433 -12.49 23.07 5.46
CA THR A 433 -12.78 22.08 6.49
C THR A 433 -13.87 22.52 7.47
N ASP A 434 -14.65 21.56 7.94
CA ASP A 434 -15.68 21.73 8.97
C ASP A 434 -15.07 21.74 10.40
N ALA A 435 -15.94 21.83 11.42
CA ALA A 435 -15.54 21.83 12.83
C ALA A 435 -14.82 20.54 13.29
N ALA A 436 -15.00 19.43 12.57
CA ALA A 436 -14.28 18.17 12.80
C ALA A 436 -12.96 18.11 12.00
N GLY A 437 -12.58 19.19 11.31
CA GLY A 437 -11.38 19.26 10.47
C GLY A 437 -11.55 18.46 9.18
N LYS A 438 -12.78 18.16 8.75
CA LYS A 438 -13.07 17.35 7.56
C LYS A 438 -13.43 18.22 6.37
N ALA A 439 -13.01 17.80 5.19
CA ALA A 439 -13.54 18.29 3.92
C ALA A 439 -13.86 17.10 3.01
N GLU A 440 -14.96 17.18 2.26
CA GLU A 440 -15.33 16.14 1.30
C GLU A 440 -14.88 16.57 -0.11
N LEU A 441 -13.90 15.85 -0.65
CA LEU A 441 -13.43 15.99 -2.03
C LEU A 441 -14.19 15.01 -2.92
N VAL A 442 -15.01 15.51 -3.84
CA VAL A 442 -15.71 14.64 -4.81
C VAL A 442 -14.87 14.51 -6.08
N LEU A 443 -14.38 13.31 -6.35
CA LEU A 443 -13.73 12.95 -7.61
C LEU A 443 -14.79 12.50 -8.61
N THR A 444 -14.78 13.05 -9.82
CA THR A 444 -15.69 12.64 -10.91
C THR A 444 -14.91 12.14 -12.11
N GLY A 445 -15.16 10.90 -12.50
CA GLY A 445 -14.55 10.24 -13.66
C GLY A 445 -15.28 10.59 -14.96
N GLY A 446 -14.55 11.14 -15.92
CA GLY A 446 -14.96 11.31 -17.31
C GLY A 446 -14.43 10.18 -18.19
N ASP A 447 -14.55 10.35 -19.51
CA ASP A 447 -13.98 9.43 -20.50
C ASP A 447 -12.50 9.78 -20.76
N PRO A 448 -11.52 8.94 -20.37
CA PRO A 448 -10.11 9.18 -20.66
C PRO A 448 -9.72 8.85 -22.11
N GLY A 449 -10.64 8.31 -22.92
CA GLY A 449 -10.34 7.68 -24.20
C GLY A 449 -9.56 6.38 -24.00
N GLU A 450 -8.65 6.08 -24.91
CA GLU A 450 -7.75 4.91 -24.82
C GLU A 450 -6.27 5.37 -24.82
N PRO A 451 -5.80 6.11 -23.80
CA PRO A 451 -4.49 6.76 -23.84
C PRO A 451 -3.33 5.77 -23.85
N ARG A 452 -3.58 4.54 -23.38
CA ARG A 452 -2.59 3.44 -23.29
C ARG A 452 -2.82 2.31 -24.30
N LYS A 453 -3.60 2.57 -25.36
CA LYS A 453 -3.92 1.59 -26.41
C LYS A 453 -2.69 0.95 -27.07
N ALA A 454 -1.59 1.69 -27.20
CA ALA A 454 -0.38 1.16 -27.83
C ALA A 454 0.16 -0.08 -27.12
N ASP A 455 -0.07 -0.16 -25.81
CA ASP A 455 0.39 -1.22 -24.92
C ASP A 455 -0.73 -2.18 -24.51
N ASP A 456 -1.91 -2.06 -25.13
CA ASP A 456 -3.10 -2.87 -24.83
C ASP A 456 -3.55 -2.77 -23.36
N ILE A 457 -3.13 -1.72 -22.64
CA ILE A 457 -3.55 -1.43 -21.26
C ILE A 457 -4.81 -0.54 -21.29
N ASP A 458 -5.79 -0.91 -20.46
CA ASP A 458 -7.06 -0.20 -20.31
C ASP A 458 -6.93 0.99 -19.34
N GLY A 459 -7.60 2.10 -19.63
CA GLY A 459 -7.72 3.25 -18.75
C GLY A 459 -6.47 4.12 -18.65
N GLN A 460 -6.43 4.92 -17.60
CA GLN A 460 -5.37 5.86 -17.24
C GLN A 460 -5.26 5.99 -15.72
N VAL A 461 -4.04 6.28 -15.23
CA VAL A 461 -3.78 6.54 -13.82
C VAL A 461 -3.59 8.04 -13.58
N TYR A 462 -4.20 8.55 -12.52
CA TYR A 462 -4.11 9.92 -12.06
C TYR A 462 -3.61 9.99 -10.62
N GLY A 463 -2.87 11.05 -10.30
CA GLY A 463 -2.54 11.42 -8.93
C GLY A 463 -3.21 12.75 -8.59
N VAL A 464 -3.77 12.86 -7.38
CA VAL A 464 -4.40 14.08 -6.87
C VAL A 464 -3.82 14.39 -5.49
N ARG A 465 -3.31 15.60 -5.30
CA ARG A 465 -2.69 16.01 -4.02
C ARG A 465 -3.49 17.14 -3.35
N PRO A 466 -4.03 16.90 -2.13
CA PRO A 466 -4.49 17.97 -1.27
C PRO A 466 -3.30 18.64 -0.55
N ALA A 467 -3.33 19.96 -0.45
CA ALA A 467 -2.39 20.75 0.33
C ALA A 467 -3.11 21.96 0.94
N PHE A 468 -2.55 22.56 1.99
CA PHE A 468 -3.05 23.87 2.44
C PHE A 468 -2.83 24.91 1.34
N ALA A 469 -3.82 25.80 1.12
CA ALA A 469 -3.72 26.83 0.08
C ALA A 469 -2.54 27.79 0.30
N ASP A 470 -2.10 27.94 1.55
CA ASP A 470 -0.94 28.74 1.97
C ASP A 470 0.31 27.88 2.26
N ALA A 471 0.38 26.64 1.76
CA ALA A 471 1.51 25.75 1.99
C ALA A 471 2.84 26.38 1.55
N THR A 472 3.88 26.11 2.33
CA THR A 472 5.25 26.57 2.09
C THR A 472 6.20 25.37 1.99
N PRO A 473 7.47 25.53 1.58
CA PRO A 473 8.45 24.45 1.63
C PRO A 473 8.72 23.88 3.03
N LEU A 474 8.26 24.55 4.10
CA LEU A 474 8.35 24.06 5.48
C LEU A 474 7.09 23.33 5.96
N SER A 475 6.02 23.34 5.15
CA SER A 475 4.79 22.60 5.44
C SER A 475 5.05 21.09 5.40
N TYR A 476 4.14 20.32 6.01
CA TYR A 476 4.22 18.88 5.93
C TYR A 476 4.16 18.41 4.48
N TYR A 477 5.06 17.49 4.12
CA TYR A 477 5.08 16.87 2.80
C TYR A 477 5.52 15.42 2.93
N ASP A 478 4.77 14.52 2.30
CA ASP A 478 5.14 13.12 2.14
C ASP A 478 4.91 12.73 0.67
N PRO A 479 5.94 12.21 -0.03
CA PRO A 479 5.80 11.83 -1.44
C PRO A 479 4.76 10.73 -1.67
N PHE A 480 4.45 9.91 -0.67
CA PHE A 480 3.43 8.86 -0.76
C PHE A 480 2.03 9.32 -0.37
N ASP A 481 1.89 10.53 0.20
CA ASP A 481 0.59 11.10 0.58
C ASP A 481 -0.09 11.82 -0.58
N PHE A 482 -0.55 11.05 -1.57
CA PHE A 482 -1.42 11.52 -2.63
C PHE A 482 -2.47 10.47 -2.99
N ILE A 483 -3.59 10.94 -3.52
CA ILE A 483 -4.70 10.10 -3.96
C ILE A 483 -4.35 9.54 -5.33
N SER A 484 -4.26 8.21 -5.45
CA SER A 484 -4.06 7.49 -6.71
C SER A 484 -5.40 6.99 -7.26
N VAL A 485 -5.68 7.26 -8.54
CA VAL A 485 -6.93 6.87 -9.19
C VAL A 485 -6.62 6.11 -10.48
N LEU A 486 -7.08 4.87 -10.58
CA LEU A 486 -7.21 4.17 -11.86
C LEU A 486 -8.59 4.50 -12.45
N LEU A 487 -8.63 5.19 -13.59
CA LEU A 487 -9.85 5.48 -14.34
C LEU A 487 -9.89 4.63 -15.60
N TRP A 488 -10.82 3.70 -15.67
CA TRP A 488 -10.99 2.78 -16.81
C TRP A 488 -11.39 3.50 -18.10
N SER A 489 -10.98 2.98 -19.26
CA SER A 489 -11.52 3.44 -20.54
C SER A 489 -12.97 2.97 -20.69
N PRO A 490 -13.81 3.73 -21.40
CA PRO A 490 -15.17 3.29 -21.68
C PRO A 490 -15.16 1.98 -22.48
N TYR A 491 -16.07 1.08 -22.14
CA TYR A 491 -16.29 -0.15 -22.89
C TYR A 491 -17.79 -0.39 -23.07
N ALA A 492 -18.23 -0.44 -24.32
CA ALA A 492 -19.63 -0.68 -24.65
C ALA A 492 -19.93 -2.18 -24.57
N VAL A 493 -20.64 -2.60 -23.53
CA VAL A 493 -21.03 -4.01 -23.34
C VAL A 493 -21.96 -4.45 -24.47
N PRO A 494 -21.55 -5.42 -25.33
CA PRO A 494 -22.39 -5.86 -26.44
C PRO A 494 -23.74 -6.42 -25.97
N GLU A 495 -24.81 -6.25 -26.77
CA GLU A 495 -26.10 -6.87 -26.45
C GLU A 495 -26.06 -8.39 -26.50
N LYS A 496 -25.28 -8.95 -27.43
CA LYS A 496 -25.07 -10.38 -27.64
C LYS A 496 -23.57 -10.61 -27.85
N PRO A 497 -22.77 -10.59 -26.78
CA PRO A 497 -21.34 -10.78 -26.90
C PRO A 497 -21.03 -12.16 -27.48
N THR A 498 -20.02 -12.24 -28.33
CA THR A 498 -19.52 -13.48 -28.94
C THR A 498 -18.09 -13.76 -28.48
N TRP A 499 -17.67 -15.02 -28.54
CA TRP A 499 -16.32 -15.39 -28.11
C TRP A 499 -15.24 -14.62 -28.89
N GLU A 500 -15.16 -14.81 -30.21
CA GLU A 500 -14.07 -14.32 -31.05
C GLU A 500 -13.96 -12.79 -31.08
N GLN A 501 -15.09 -12.08 -31.04
CA GLN A 501 -15.09 -10.62 -31.16
C GLN A 501 -14.91 -9.90 -29.82
N ASP A 502 -15.58 -10.40 -28.77
CA ASP A 502 -15.79 -9.62 -27.54
C ASP A 502 -15.06 -10.20 -26.33
N ILE A 503 -14.97 -11.54 -26.22
CA ILE A 503 -14.48 -12.21 -25.01
C ILE A 503 -13.05 -12.69 -25.15
N GLU A 504 -12.69 -13.26 -26.29
CA GLU A 504 -11.34 -13.75 -26.58
C GLU A 504 -10.30 -12.64 -26.36
N PRO A 505 -10.46 -11.39 -26.83
CA PRO A 505 -9.47 -10.34 -26.59
C PRO A 505 -9.26 -10.03 -25.10
N ILE A 506 -10.31 -10.15 -24.28
CA ILE A 506 -10.24 -9.90 -22.83
C ILE A 506 -9.50 -11.05 -22.14
N LEU A 507 -9.96 -12.28 -22.37
CA LEU A 507 -9.45 -13.46 -21.65
C LEU A 507 -8.08 -13.91 -22.15
N PHE A 508 -7.74 -13.63 -23.41
CA PHE A 508 -6.41 -13.86 -23.95
C PHE A 508 -5.36 -13.03 -23.21
N GLN A 509 -5.61 -11.73 -23.02
CA GLN A 509 -4.73 -10.87 -22.21
C GLN A 509 -4.56 -11.43 -20.80
N TYR A 510 -5.65 -11.86 -20.16
CA TYR A 510 -5.59 -12.49 -18.84
C TYR A 510 -4.77 -13.78 -18.80
N ALA A 511 -4.79 -14.59 -19.86
CA ALA A 511 -3.95 -15.79 -19.98
C ALA A 511 -2.46 -15.44 -19.96
N ASN A 512 -2.08 -14.27 -20.51
CA ASN A 512 -0.70 -13.79 -20.53
C ASN A 512 -0.28 -13.23 -19.17
N LEU A 513 -1.16 -12.47 -18.51
CA LEU A 513 -0.89 -11.82 -17.23
C LEU A 513 -0.85 -12.80 -16.05
N TYR A 514 -1.58 -13.92 -16.17
CA TYR A 514 -1.74 -14.91 -15.09
C TYR A 514 -1.41 -16.33 -15.57
N PRO A 515 -0.16 -16.60 -15.98
CA PRO A 515 0.25 -17.91 -16.49
C PRO A 515 0.12 -19.03 -15.44
N VAL A 516 0.07 -18.69 -14.16
CA VAL A 516 -0.29 -19.60 -13.05
C VAL A 516 -1.62 -20.33 -13.28
N MET A 517 -2.54 -19.73 -14.04
CA MET A 517 -3.85 -20.32 -14.33
C MET A 517 -3.82 -21.37 -15.43
N LEU A 518 -2.81 -21.38 -16.31
CA LEU A 518 -2.79 -22.25 -17.50
C LEU A 518 -3.03 -23.75 -17.18
N PRO A 519 -2.45 -24.34 -16.11
CA PRO A 519 -2.71 -25.74 -15.77
C PRO A 519 -4.14 -26.03 -15.28
N VAL A 520 -4.88 -24.99 -14.87
CA VAL A 520 -6.25 -25.08 -14.34
C VAL A 520 -7.25 -24.69 -15.43
N LEU A 521 -7.04 -23.53 -16.07
CA LEU A 521 -7.89 -22.91 -17.07
C LEU A 521 -6.99 -22.15 -18.07
N ASP A 522 -6.94 -22.64 -19.31
CA ASP A 522 -6.43 -21.85 -20.44
C ASP A 522 -7.50 -20.80 -20.84
N MET A 523 -7.34 -19.57 -20.35
CA MET A 523 -8.26 -18.46 -20.63
C MET A 523 -8.22 -18.00 -22.10
N SER A 524 -7.22 -18.41 -22.89
CA SER A 524 -7.13 -18.12 -24.32
C SER A 524 -7.92 -19.10 -25.20
N ASP A 525 -8.45 -20.19 -24.63
CA ASP A 525 -9.10 -21.26 -25.38
C ASP A 525 -10.59 -21.38 -25.05
N TYR A 526 -11.44 -21.29 -26.06
CA TYR A 526 -12.90 -21.34 -25.90
C TYR A 526 -13.37 -22.63 -25.21
N ASP A 527 -12.85 -23.80 -25.60
CA ASP A 527 -13.34 -25.08 -25.08
C ASP A 527 -12.89 -25.25 -23.61
N SER A 528 -11.69 -24.79 -23.28
CA SER A 528 -11.16 -24.69 -21.92
C SER A 528 -12.01 -23.77 -21.04
N VAL A 529 -12.35 -22.57 -21.52
CA VAL A 529 -13.23 -21.63 -20.81
C VAL A 529 -14.64 -22.21 -20.64
N ARG A 530 -15.20 -22.82 -21.69
CA ARG A 530 -16.53 -23.48 -21.64
C ARG A 530 -16.58 -24.59 -20.60
N LYS A 531 -15.50 -25.36 -20.44
CA LYS A 531 -15.41 -26.42 -19.44
C LYS A 531 -15.43 -25.87 -18.00
N HIS A 532 -14.97 -24.64 -17.80
CA HIS A 532 -14.87 -23.99 -16.49
C HIS A 532 -15.88 -22.84 -16.29
N LEU A 533 -16.92 -22.78 -17.14
CA LEU A 533 -17.83 -21.64 -17.22
C LEU A 533 -18.50 -21.31 -15.88
N TYR A 534 -18.92 -22.34 -15.14
CA TYR A 534 -19.51 -22.16 -13.81
C TYR A 534 -18.54 -21.49 -12.84
N SER A 535 -17.28 -21.95 -12.79
CA SER A 535 -16.26 -21.38 -11.91
C SER A 535 -15.94 -19.93 -12.28
N LEU A 536 -15.86 -19.64 -13.58
CA LEU A 536 -15.64 -18.29 -14.10
C LEU A 536 -16.79 -17.36 -13.69
N GLN A 537 -18.04 -17.79 -13.89
CA GLN A 537 -19.24 -17.03 -13.51
C GLN A 537 -19.28 -16.75 -12.02
N VAL A 538 -19.03 -17.77 -11.19
CA VAL A 538 -19.00 -17.62 -9.74
C VAL A 538 -17.94 -16.60 -9.36
N ALA A 539 -16.68 -16.80 -9.75
CA ALA A 539 -15.57 -15.92 -9.38
C ALA A 539 -15.82 -14.46 -9.79
N MET A 540 -16.28 -14.22 -11.03
CA MET A 540 -16.54 -12.87 -11.54
C MET A 540 -17.82 -12.23 -11.00
N SER A 541 -18.74 -12.99 -10.42
CA SER A 541 -19.99 -12.47 -9.81
C SER A 541 -19.85 -12.07 -8.35
N LEU A 542 -18.75 -12.47 -7.69
CA LEU A 542 -18.51 -12.16 -6.29
C LEU A 542 -18.23 -10.66 -6.09
N PRO A 543 -18.46 -10.12 -4.89
CA PRO A 543 -18.02 -8.78 -4.53
C PRO A 543 -16.52 -8.61 -4.79
N VAL A 544 -16.10 -7.39 -5.16
CA VAL A 544 -14.68 -7.10 -5.46
C VAL A 544 -13.75 -7.30 -4.26
N GLU A 545 -14.29 -7.23 -3.04
CA GLU A 545 -13.58 -7.51 -1.79
C GLU A 545 -13.42 -9.01 -1.48
N ASP A 546 -14.10 -9.89 -2.21
CA ASP A 546 -13.98 -11.33 -2.01
C ASP A 546 -12.62 -11.84 -2.54
N PRO A 547 -11.86 -12.62 -1.75
CA PRO A 547 -10.55 -13.12 -2.20
C PRO A 547 -10.62 -14.06 -3.42
N ASN A 548 -11.78 -14.62 -3.77
CA ASN A 548 -11.98 -15.41 -4.98
C ASN A 548 -12.31 -14.57 -6.22
N TYR A 549 -12.70 -13.31 -6.05
CA TYR A 549 -12.85 -12.38 -7.16
C TYR A 549 -11.48 -12.02 -7.76
N MET A 550 -10.46 -11.98 -6.92
CA MET A 550 -9.10 -11.56 -7.23
C MET A 550 -8.31 -12.59 -8.06
N PRO A 551 -7.37 -12.17 -8.93
CA PRO A 551 -6.75 -10.83 -9.04
C PRO A 551 -7.45 -9.85 -10.01
N VAL A 552 -8.71 -10.11 -10.36
CA VAL A 552 -9.44 -9.43 -11.45
C VAL A 552 -9.62 -7.91 -11.24
N VAL A 553 -9.51 -7.37 -10.01
CA VAL A 553 -9.73 -5.92 -9.73
C VAL A 553 -8.73 -4.97 -10.40
N ARG A 554 -7.54 -5.46 -10.79
CA ARG A 554 -6.46 -4.60 -11.31
C ARG A 554 -6.54 -4.41 -12.82
N ASP A 555 -6.87 -5.48 -13.56
CA ASP A 555 -6.70 -5.52 -15.01
C ASP A 555 -8.04 -5.70 -15.78
N LEU A 556 -9.18 -5.83 -15.09
CA LEU A 556 -10.50 -5.99 -15.71
C LEU A 556 -11.45 -4.89 -15.23
N SER A 557 -11.82 -4.01 -16.16
CA SER A 557 -12.83 -3.00 -15.90
C SER A 557 -14.21 -3.61 -15.61
N PRO A 558 -15.06 -2.95 -14.81
CA PRO A 558 -16.42 -3.42 -14.52
C PRO A 558 -17.25 -3.74 -15.77
N ALA A 559 -17.11 -2.93 -16.83
CA ALA A 559 -17.82 -3.14 -18.10
C ALA A 559 -17.31 -4.38 -18.86
N LYS A 560 -15.99 -4.60 -18.94
CA LYS A 560 -15.44 -5.82 -19.53
C LYS A 560 -15.85 -7.07 -18.75
N ARG A 561 -15.88 -6.99 -17.41
CA ARG A 561 -16.44 -8.05 -16.56
C ARG A 561 -17.90 -8.34 -16.90
N GLU A 562 -18.72 -7.32 -17.05
CA GLU A 562 -20.14 -7.48 -17.42
C GLU A 562 -20.27 -8.20 -18.77
N ALA A 563 -19.45 -7.84 -19.77
CA ALA A 563 -19.45 -8.52 -21.06
C ALA A 563 -19.10 -10.02 -20.95
N VAL A 564 -18.07 -10.36 -20.15
CA VAL A 564 -17.72 -11.77 -19.88
C VAL A 564 -18.85 -12.51 -19.20
N LEU A 565 -19.46 -11.94 -18.15
CA LEU A 565 -20.59 -12.57 -17.45
C LEU A 565 -21.81 -12.74 -18.36
N LYS A 566 -22.10 -11.75 -19.20
CA LYS A 566 -23.21 -11.77 -20.16
C LYS A 566 -23.02 -12.83 -21.23
N TRP A 567 -21.81 -12.95 -21.79
CA TRP A 567 -21.47 -14.06 -22.69
C TRP A 567 -21.54 -15.40 -21.98
N ALA A 568 -21.05 -15.49 -20.74
CA ALA A 568 -21.04 -16.75 -20.01
C ALA A 568 -22.46 -17.29 -19.74
N ALA A 569 -23.48 -16.44 -19.72
CA ALA A 569 -24.87 -16.86 -19.59
C ALA A 569 -25.43 -17.54 -20.86
N ASP A 570 -24.92 -17.20 -22.04
CA ASP A 570 -25.26 -17.81 -23.33
C ASP A 570 -24.01 -17.89 -24.23
N PRO A 571 -23.12 -18.86 -23.99
CA PRO A 571 -21.81 -18.87 -24.62
C PRO A 571 -21.91 -19.25 -26.10
N VAL A 572 -21.75 -18.25 -26.95
CA VAL A 572 -21.80 -18.40 -28.41
C VAL A 572 -20.46 -18.06 -29.05
N ARG A 573 -20.17 -18.77 -30.16
CA ARG A 573 -19.07 -18.46 -31.08
C ARG A 573 -19.54 -17.37 -32.06
N GLY A 574 -18.65 -16.44 -32.36
CA GLY A 574 -18.78 -15.45 -33.43
C GLY A 574 -18.11 -15.91 -34.73
N GLU A 575 -17.92 -14.98 -35.65
CA GLU A 575 -17.12 -15.22 -36.86
C GLU A 575 -15.63 -15.22 -36.50
N VAL A 576 -14.90 -16.24 -36.94
CA VAL A 576 -13.44 -16.29 -36.78
C VAL A 576 -12.82 -15.24 -37.70
N THR A 577 -12.39 -14.12 -37.15
CA THR A 577 -11.60 -13.14 -37.90
C THR A 577 -10.24 -13.72 -38.26
N ALA A 578 -9.74 -13.44 -39.47
CA ALA A 578 -8.40 -13.87 -39.88
C ALA A 578 -7.34 -13.38 -38.88
N PRO A 579 -6.27 -14.16 -38.61
CA PRO A 579 -5.25 -13.78 -37.63
C PRO A 579 -4.68 -12.39 -37.94
N LYS A 580 -4.58 -11.54 -36.91
CA LYS A 580 -3.91 -10.23 -37.03
C LYS A 580 -2.51 -10.46 -37.62
N PRO A 581 -2.11 -9.74 -38.69
CA PRO A 581 -0.75 -9.86 -39.21
C PRO A 581 0.25 -9.52 -38.09
N PRO A 582 1.42 -10.20 -38.03
CA PRO A 582 2.42 -9.91 -37.02
C PRO A 582 2.79 -8.42 -37.06
N ARG A 583 2.79 -7.79 -35.90
CA ARG A 583 3.16 -6.38 -35.75
C ARG A 583 4.59 -6.20 -36.28
N SER A 584 4.80 -5.24 -37.17
CA SER A 584 6.11 -4.96 -37.75
C SER A 584 7.11 -4.59 -36.65
N THR A 585 8.26 -5.27 -36.60
CA THR A 585 9.39 -4.94 -35.72
C THR A 585 10.20 -3.74 -36.24
N ALA A 586 9.74 -3.08 -37.30
CA ALA A 586 10.40 -1.89 -37.82
C ALA A 586 10.21 -0.73 -36.84
N VAL A 587 11.33 -0.21 -36.33
CA VAL A 587 11.42 1.08 -35.65
C VAL A 587 10.75 2.13 -36.54
N SER A 588 9.78 2.89 -36.01
CA SER A 588 9.05 3.86 -36.82
C SER A 588 10.02 4.91 -37.40
N PRO A 589 9.73 5.47 -38.59
CA PRO A 589 10.55 6.54 -39.15
C PRO A 589 10.72 7.73 -38.20
N GLU A 590 9.72 8.02 -37.35
CA GLU A 590 9.82 9.08 -36.33
C GLU A 590 10.83 8.74 -35.23
N VAL A 591 10.95 7.47 -34.84
CA VAL A 591 11.95 7.01 -33.85
C VAL A 591 13.36 6.97 -34.46
N GLN A 592 13.49 6.62 -35.75
CA GLN A 592 14.77 6.77 -36.45
C GLN A 592 15.19 8.24 -36.61
N GLU A 593 14.22 9.14 -36.86
CA GLU A 593 14.47 10.58 -36.92
C GLU A 593 14.90 11.11 -35.54
N ALA A 594 14.20 10.75 -34.46
CA ALA A 594 14.56 11.15 -33.09
C ALA A 594 15.95 10.64 -32.65
N LEU A 595 16.32 9.42 -33.03
CA LEU A 595 17.67 8.88 -32.78
C LEU A 595 18.76 9.58 -33.61
N SER A 596 18.42 10.12 -34.78
CA SER A 596 19.35 10.89 -35.62
C SER A 596 19.69 12.28 -35.05
N TRP A 597 18.76 12.89 -34.29
CA TRP A 597 18.99 14.16 -33.58
C TRP A 597 19.97 14.01 -32.41
N LEU A 598 20.02 12.85 -31.77
CA LEU A 598 20.94 12.55 -30.66
C LEU A 598 22.39 12.27 -31.11
N ALA A 599 22.61 12.03 -32.41
CA ALA A 599 23.93 11.67 -32.94
C ALA A 599 24.78 12.87 -33.42
N THR A 600 24.27 14.11 -33.43
CA THR A 600 25.03 15.27 -33.95
C THR A 600 24.98 16.53 -33.08
N LYS A 601 25.90 16.58 -32.11
CA LYS A 601 26.73 17.72 -31.63
C LYS A 601 26.72 17.91 -30.10
N PRO A 602 27.88 18.26 -29.50
CA PRO A 602 28.00 18.54 -28.07
C PRO A 602 27.46 19.93 -27.75
N ILE A 603 26.39 20.01 -26.96
CA ILE A 603 25.89 21.29 -26.42
C ILE A 603 26.55 21.52 -25.06
N ARG A 604 27.35 22.58 -24.98
CA ARG A 604 27.90 23.13 -23.72
C ARG A 604 26.75 23.60 -22.81
N PRO A 605 26.90 23.53 -21.47
CA PRO A 605 25.85 23.97 -20.55
C PRO A 605 25.68 25.50 -20.61
N PRO A 606 24.44 26.03 -20.65
CA PRO A 606 24.22 27.44 -20.44
C PRO A 606 24.21 27.75 -18.94
N PHE A 607 24.87 28.86 -18.65
CA PHE A 607 25.02 29.47 -17.34
C PHE A 607 23.69 29.82 -16.68
N LEU A 608 23.65 29.65 -15.36
CA LEU A 608 22.83 30.42 -14.43
C LEU A 608 22.98 31.92 -14.71
N ARG A 609 21.86 32.64 -14.80
CA ARG A 609 21.80 34.06 -14.47
C ARG A 609 20.72 34.28 -13.42
N LYS A 610 21.05 35.24 -12.56
CA LYS A 610 20.40 35.66 -11.31
C LYS A 610 18.89 35.78 -11.37
#